data_AF-A0A3R9JU96-F1
#
_entry.id   AF-A0A3R9JU96-F1
#
_cell.length_a   1.000
_cell.length_b   1.000
_cell.length_c   1.000
_cell.angle_alpha   90.00
_cell.angle_beta   90.00
_cell.angle_gamma   90.00
#
_symmetry.space_group_name_H-M   'P 1'
#
loop_
_entity.id
_entity.type
_entity.pdbx_description
1 polymer ?
#
loop_
_entity_poly.entity_id
_entity_poly.type
_entity_poly.pdbx_seq_one_letter_code
_entity_poly.pdbx_strand_id
1 'polypeptide(L)'
;MNSLHKSTKETALAQIANPYQLAVAKELSHKMASTQAQELLASDILFKIGNLALIQAEIIKNNPEALAYTDYVIRAFTHYTTEKLK
;
A
#
# COMPACT_ATOMS: atom_id res chain seq x y z
N MET A 1 1.72 36.88 -45.11
CA MET A 1 0.83 35.73 -44.79
C MET A 1 1.55 34.81 -43.81
N ASN A 2 0.80 34.28 -42.86
CA ASN A 2 1.13 33.26 -41.85
C ASN A 2 1.89 33.72 -40.58
N SER A 3 1.17 34.44 -39.72
CA SER A 3 1.47 34.52 -38.28
C SER A 3 1.08 33.20 -37.59
N LEU A 4 2.11 32.45 -37.18
CA LEU A 4 2.20 31.70 -35.93
C LEU A 4 0.89 31.05 -35.41
N HIS A 5 0.59 29.84 -35.88
CA HIS A 5 -0.22 28.85 -35.17
C HIS A 5 0.56 28.30 -33.95
N LYS A 6 0.83 29.15 -32.97
CA LYS A 6 1.34 28.74 -31.66
C LYS A 6 0.30 29.08 -30.61
N SER A 7 -0.04 28.07 -29.81
CA SER A 7 -0.68 28.21 -28.50
C SER A 7 -2.22 28.36 -28.46
N THR A 8 -2.93 27.34 -28.96
CA THR A 8 -4.29 27.04 -28.46
C THR A 8 -4.31 25.85 -27.50
N LYS A 9 -3.25 25.02 -27.48
CA LYS A 9 -3.15 23.83 -26.61
C LYS A 9 -2.63 24.14 -25.20
N GLU A 10 -1.82 25.18 -25.02
CA GLU A 10 -1.29 25.56 -23.69
C GLU A 10 -2.29 26.44 -22.91
N THR A 11 -3.06 27.26 -23.61
CA THR A 11 -4.13 28.10 -23.03
C THR A 11 -5.29 27.27 -22.48
N ALA A 12 -5.57 26.09 -23.06
CA ALA A 12 -6.58 25.18 -22.54
C ALA A 12 -6.18 24.56 -21.19
N LEU A 13 -4.90 24.27 -20.95
CA LEU A 13 -4.46 23.73 -19.66
C LEU A 13 -4.39 24.80 -18.56
N ALA A 14 -4.06 26.05 -18.94
CA ALA A 14 -3.99 27.16 -18.00
C ALA A 14 -5.38 27.68 -17.55
N GLN A 15 -6.45 27.40 -18.30
CA GLN A 15 -7.81 27.87 -18.00
C GLN A 15 -8.72 26.83 -17.32
N ILE A 16 -8.33 25.54 -17.21
CA ILE A 16 -9.24 24.42 -16.89
C ILE A 16 -9.00 23.78 -15.50
N ALA A 17 -8.43 24.50 -14.53
CA ALA A 17 -8.56 24.08 -13.14
C ALA A 17 -8.97 25.29 -12.30
N ASN A 18 -10.24 25.33 -11.89
CA ASN A 18 -10.65 26.18 -10.79
C ASN A 18 -9.68 25.92 -9.61
N PRO A 19 -9.10 26.94 -8.94
CA PRO A 19 -8.21 26.74 -7.78
C PRO A 19 -8.75 25.74 -6.75
N TYR A 20 -10.08 25.67 -6.61
CA TYR A 20 -10.77 24.66 -5.83
C TYR A 20 -10.54 23.22 -6.36
N GLN A 21 -10.71 22.98 -7.66
CA GLN A 21 -10.48 21.67 -8.28
C GLN A 21 -9.02 21.22 -8.14
N LEU A 22 -8.06 22.15 -8.26
CA LEU A 22 -6.65 21.84 -8.05
C LEU A 22 -6.35 21.48 -6.59
N ALA A 23 -6.96 22.18 -5.62
CA ALA A 23 -6.83 21.85 -4.20
C ALA A 23 -7.41 20.47 -3.89
N VAL A 24 -8.60 20.16 -4.41
CA VAL A 24 -9.25 18.85 -4.27
C VAL A 24 -8.39 17.74 -4.89
N ALA A 25 -7.83 17.97 -6.08
CA ALA A 25 -6.96 16.99 -6.74
C ALA A 25 -5.69 16.70 -5.93
N LYS A 26 -5.09 17.72 -5.30
CA LYS A 26 -3.92 17.56 -4.42
C LYS A 26 -4.26 16.76 -3.17
N GLU A 27 -5.39 17.08 -2.52
CA GLU A 27 -5.84 16.35 -1.33
C GLU A 27 -6.13 14.87 -1.66
N LEU A 28 -6.82 14.62 -2.77
CA LEU A 28 -7.11 13.28 -3.25
C LEU A 28 -5.82 12.51 -3.55
N SER A 29 -4.87 13.13 -4.25
CA SER A 29 -3.57 12.52 -4.56
C SER A 29 -2.80 12.13 -3.29
N HIS A 30 -2.80 13.02 -2.28
CA HIS A 30 -2.16 12.72 -1.00
C HIS A 30 -2.84 11.55 -0.28
N LYS A 31 -4.17 11.54 -0.23
CA LYS A 31 -4.94 10.43 0.37
C LYS A 31 -4.66 9.11 -0.36
N MET A 32 -4.67 9.12 -1.69
CA MET A 32 -4.38 7.93 -2.51
C MET A 32 -2.96 7.41 -2.27
N ALA A 33 -1.96 8.28 -2.18
CA ALA A 33 -0.58 7.87 -1.88
C ALA A 33 -0.49 7.20 -0.50
N SER A 34 -1.18 7.73 0.51
CA SER A 34 -1.26 7.12 1.83
C SER A 34 -1.93 5.74 1.79
N THR A 35 -3.05 5.61 1.06
CA THR A 35 -3.75 4.33 0.91
C THR A 35 -2.89 3.30 0.19
N GLN A 36 -2.20 3.68 -0.89
CA GLN A 36 -1.30 2.78 -1.61
C GLN A 36 -0.14 2.29 -0.72
N ALA A 37 0.42 3.17 0.12
CA ALA A 37 1.46 2.77 1.06
C ALA A 37 0.94 1.74 2.09
N GLN A 38 -0.29 1.91 2.58
CA GLN A 38 -0.93 0.95 3.48
C GLN A 38 -1.22 -0.39 2.79
N GLU A 39 -1.70 -0.37 1.54
CA GLU A 39 -1.94 -1.58 0.75
C GLU A 39 -0.65 -2.36 0.50
N LEU A 40 0.45 -1.67 0.17
CA LEU A 40 1.77 -2.28 0.01
C LEU A 40 2.27 -2.92 1.30
N LEU A 41 2.12 -2.22 2.43
CA LEU A 41 2.51 -2.74 3.74
C LEU A 41 1.68 -3.98 4.12
N ALA A 42 0.36 -3.94 3.89
CA ALA A 42 -0.53 -5.08 4.14
C ALA A 42 -0.14 -6.30 3.29
N SER A 43 0.18 -6.09 2.01
CA SER A 43 0.65 -7.15 1.11
C SER A 43 1.96 -7.80 1.59
N ASP A 44 2.94 -6.99 2.00
CA ASP A 44 4.21 -7.48 2.54
C ASP A 44 4.02 -8.27 3.86
N ILE A 45 3.13 -7.80 4.75
CA ILE A 45 2.79 -8.51 5.99
C ILE A 45 2.17 -9.88 5.67
N LEU A 46 1.19 -9.94 4.76
CA LEU A 46 0.55 -11.20 4.37
C LEU A 46 1.56 -12.17 3.75
N PHE A 47 2.47 -11.67 2.92
CA PHE A 47 3.54 -12.48 2.35
C PHE A 47 4.45 -13.09 3.44
N LYS A 48 4.86 -12.29 4.44
CA LYS A 48 5.67 -12.77 5.57
C LYS A 48 4.92 -13.80 6.41
N ILE A 49 3.64 -13.58 6.70
CA ILE A 49 2.81 -14.57 7.42
C ILE A 49 2.77 -15.89 6.66
N GLY A 50 2.57 -15.84 5.34
CA GLY A 50 2.61 -17.04 4.50
C GLY A 50 3.94 -17.80 4.61
N ASN A 51 5.07 -17.09 4.55
CA ASN A 51 6.39 -17.72 4.72
C ASN A 51 6.58 -18.32 6.12
N LEU A 52 6.11 -17.64 7.17
CA LEU A 52 6.18 -18.18 8.54
C LEU A 52 5.34 -19.46 8.69
N ALA A 53 4.18 -19.53 8.04
CA ALA A 53 3.35 -20.73 8.03
C ALA A 53 4.03 -21.92 7.34
N LEU A 54 4.77 -21.69 6.25
CA LEU A 54 5.58 -22.71 5.60
C LEU A 54 6.70 -23.22 6.52
N ILE A 55 7.43 -22.31 7.17
CA ILE A 55 8.47 -22.65 8.14
C ILE A 55 7.87 -23.45 9.32
N GLN A 56 6.70 -23.05 9.82
CA GLN A 56 5.99 -23.79 10.85
C GLN A 56 5.69 -25.23 10.41
N ALA A 57 5.19 -25.43 9.18
CA ALA A 57 4.91 -26.76 8.66
C ALA A 57 6.17 -27.65 8.62
N GLU A 58 7.32 -27.07 8.24
CA GLU A 58 8.61 -27.77 8.24
C GLU A 58 9.10 -28.12 9.65
N ILE A 59 8.92 -27.20 10.62
CA ILE A 59 9.27 -27.44 12.03
C ILE A 59 8.41 -28.56 12.60
N ILE A 60 7.09 -28.49 12.43
CA ILE A 60 6.14 -29.46 12.99
C ILE A 60 6.37 -30.86 12.43
N LYS A 61 6.78 -30.98 11.15
CA LYS A 61 7.11 -32.27 10.54
C LYS A 61 8.20 -33.02 11.31
N ASN A 62 9.18 -32.30 11.87
CA ASN A 62 10.30 -32.89 12.60
C ASN A 62 10.12 -32.83 14.13
N ASN A 63 9.31 -31.89 14.62
CA ASN A 63 9.03 -31.70 16.04
C ASN A 63 7.56 -31.25 16.25
N PRO A 64 6.62 -32.19 16.39
CA PRO A 64 5.20 -31.88 16.58
C PRO A 64 4.89 -31.05 17.84
N GLU A 65 5.71 -31.18 18.90
CA GLU A 65 5.50 -30.47 20.17
C GLU A 65 5.70 -28.94 20.03
N ALA A 66 6.42 -28.51 18.99
CA ALA A 66 6.66 -27.09 18.71
C ALA A 66 5.43 -26.36 18.15
N LEU A 67 4.32 -27.05 17.85
CA LEU A 67 3.11 -26.44 17.28
C LEU A 67 2.59 -25.27 18.11
N ALA A 68 2.44 -25.45 19.43
CA ALA A 68 1.89 -24.41 20.30
C ALA A 68 2.75 -23.13 20.29
N TYR A 69 4.07 -23.28 20.31
CA TYR A 69 4.98 -22.14 20.28
C TYR A 69 5.01 -21.45 18.92
N THR A 70 5.09 -22.21 17.83
CA THR A 70 5.09 -21.66 16.47
C THR A 70 3.77 -20.95 16.14
N ASP A 71 2.64 -21.51 16.57
CA ASP A 71 1.32 -20.87 16.39
C ASP A 71 1.21 -19.57 17.19
N TYR A 72 1.69 -19.57 18.44
CA TYR A 72 1.76 -18.35 19.25
C TYR A 72 2.60 -17.25 18.57
N VAL A 73 3.79 -17.58 18.06
CA VAL A 73 4.68 -16.61 17.41
C VAL A 73 4.02 -16.00 16.17
N ILE A 74 3.40 -16.82 15.32
CA ILE A 74 2.70 -16.33 14.12
C ILE A 74 1.55 -15.41 14.52
N ARG A 75 0.70 -15.83 15.48
CA ARG A 75 -0.41 -15.00 15.98
C ARG A 75 0.07 -13.68 16.59
N ALA A 76 1.15 -13.70 17.37
CA ALA A 76 1.73 -12.51 17.95
C ALA A 76 2.23 -11.56 16.85
N PHE A 77 2.97 -12.07 15.86
CA PHE A 77 3.42 -11.29 14.71
C PHE A 77 2.23 -10.67 13.94
N THR A 78 1.21 -11.46 13.62
CA THR A 78 -0.01 -10.98 12.94
C THR A 78 -0.72 -9.90 13.75
N HIS A 79 -0.85 -10.09 15.06
CA HIS A 79 -1.45 -9.08 15.95
C HIS A 79 -0.65 -7.77 15.94
N TYR A 80 0.67 -7.83 16.19
CA TYR A 80 1.52 -6.64 16.23
C TYR A 80 1.55 -5.89 14.90
N THR A 81 1.57 -6.61 13.78
CA THR A 81 1.57 -5.98 12.44
C THR A 81 0.23 -5.35 12.11
N THR A 82 -0.89 -5.95 12.51
CA THR A 82 -2.23 -5.37 12.34
C THR A 82 -2.39 -4.07 13.14
N GLU A 83 -1.85 -4.00 14.36
CA GLU A 83 -1.84 -2.76 15.14
C GLU A 83 -1.06 -1.61 14.47
N LYS A 84 -0.12 -1.92 13.57
CA LYS A 84 0.64 -0.91 12.80
C LYS A 84 -0.03 -0.48 11.51
N LEU A 85 -1.09 -1.18 11.10
CA LEU A 85 -1.91 -0.82 9.95
C LEU A 85 -3.11 0.08 10.31
N LYS A 86 -3.38 0.27 11.61
CA LYS A 86 -4.38 1.20 12.15
C LYS A 86 -3.84 2.63 12.17
#